data_AF-A0A7S4D537-F1
#
_entry.id   AF-A0A7S4D537-F1
#
_cell.length_a   1.000
_cell.length_b   1.000
_cell.length_c   1.000
_cell.angle_alpha   90.00
_cell.angle_beta   90.00
_cell.angle_gamma   90.00
#
_symmetry.space_group_name_H-M   'P 1'
#
loop_
_entity.id
_entity.type
_entity.pdbx_description
1 polymer ?
#
loop_
_entity_poly.entity_id
_entity_poly.type
_entity_poly.pdbx_seq_one_letter_code
_entity_poly.pdbx_strand_id
1 'polypeptide(L)'
;EDGPSQNVNSIVAQLMLTQVDPRVHFALNCGARGCPPVRFYDPAKLDRQLDLASKGYIKTTVEVSYAGSSGVRRGPALVTVSKLFDFYKVDFGSSDLEILQWICKYTDGQMKEE
;
A
#
# COMPACT_ATOMS: atom_id res chain seq x y z
N GLU A 1 44.17 7.19 5.76
CA GLU A 1 43.48 7.98 6.78
C GLU A 1 42.01 7.59 6.69
N ASP A 2 41.55 6.75 7.61
CA ASP A 2 40.14 6.38 7.68
C ASP A 2 39.34 7.59 8.17
N GLY A 3 38.41 8.08 7.34
CA GLY A 3 37.54 9.21 7.68
C GLY A 3 36.71 8.93 8.94
N PRO A 4 36.14 9.97 9.58
CA PRO A 4 35.48 9.82 10.86
C PRO A 4 34.40 8.73 10.79
N SER A 5 34.51 7.77 11.71
CA SER A 5 33.57 6.66 11.89
C SER A 5 32.20 7.23 12.29
N GLN A 6 31.37 7.53 11.29
CA GLN A 6 30.01 7.98 11.50
C GLN A 6 29.20 6.85 12.16
N ASN A 7 28.55 7.16 13.29
CA ASN A 7 27.65 6.23 13.97
C ASN A 7 26.42 5.98 13.08
N VAL A 8 26.10 4.71 12.84
CA VAL A 8 24.98 4.27 12.00
C VAL A 8 23.64 4.91 12.42
N ASN A 9 23.41 5.08 13.72
CA ASN A 9 22.21 5.72 14.26
C ASN A 9 22.11 7.20 13.87
N SER A 10 23.24 7.91 13.78
CA SER A 10 23.28 9.31 13.35
C SER A 10 22.89 9.43 11.88
N ILE A 11 23.31 8.50 11.04
CA ILE A 11 22.97 8.49 9.61
C ILE A 11 21.48 8.16 9.42
N VAL A 12 20.98 7.15 10.13
CA VAL A 12 19.55 6.78 10.07
C VAL A 12 18.68 7.97 10.46
N ALA A 13 19.01 8.66 11.56
CA ALA A 13 18.25 9.83 11.99
C ALA A 13 18.27 10.99 10.96
N GLN A 14 19.38 11.18 10.24
CA GLN A 14 19.49 12.22 9.22
C GLN A 14 18.72 11.92 7.93
N LEU A 15 18.51 10.62 7.62
CA LEU A 15 17.86 10.18 6.38
C LEU A 15 16.41 9.73 6.59
N MET A 16 15.97 9.61 7.83
CA MET A 16 14.60 9.20 8.17
C MET A 16 13.60 10.30 7.80
N LEU A 17 12.49 9.90 7.18
CA LEU A 17 11.38 10.80 6.91
C LEU A 17 10.65 11.15 8.20
N THR A 18 10.25 12.41 8.34
CA THR A 18 9.45 12.89 9.48
C THR A 18 7.99 12.46 9.40
N GLN A 19 7.50 12.15 8.20
CA GLN A 19 6.17 11.62 7.94
C GLN A 19 6.29 10.40 7.03
N VAL A 20 5.55 9.34 7.36
CA VAL A 20 5.50 8.12 6.55
C VAL A 20 4.62 8.37 5.33
N ASP A 21 5.14 8.02 4.14
CA ASP A 21 4.32 7.87 2.93
C ASP A 21 3.89 6.39 2.83
N PRO A 22 2.60 6.07 3.02
CA PRO A 22 2.12 4.68 3.05
C PRO A 22 2.34 3.96 1.72
N ARG A 23 2.52 4.71 0.62
CA ARG A 23 2.77 4.14 -0.72
C ARG A 23 4.10 3.39 -0.78
N VAL A 24 5.02 3.65 0.16
CA VAL A 24 6.32 2.98 0.24
C VAL A 24 6.17 1.46 0.40
N HIS A 25 5.11 0.99 1.07
CA HIS A 25 4.83 -0.43 1.25
C HIS A 25 4.46 -1.17 -0.05
N PHE A 26 4.09 -0.43 -1.10
CA PHE A 26 3.87 -0.99 -2.43
C PHE A 26 5.07 -0.81 -3.37
N ALA A 27 6.05 0.00 -2.96
CA ALA A 27 7.27 0.23 -3.70
C ALA A 27 8.40 -0.72 -3.27
N LEU A 28 8.45 -1.02 -1.97
CA LEU A 28 9.38 -1.96 -1.38
C LEU A 28 8.82 -3.37 -1.52
N ASN A 29 9.46 -4.18 -2.35
CA ASN A 29 9.05 -5.57 -2.53
C ASN A 29 10.10 -6.50 -1.92
N CYS A 30 9.62 -7.61 -1.38
CA CYS A 30 10.43 -8.69 -0.86
C CYS A 30 10.83 -9.73 -1.93
N GLY A 31 10.40 -9.54 -3.19
CA GLY A 31 10.55 -10.51 -4.29
C GLY A 31 9.64 -11.74 -4.22
N ALA A 32 8.78 -11.87 -3.21
CA ALA A 32 7.86 -13.02 -3.09
C ALA A 32 6.62 -12.89 -3.99
N ARG A 33 5.92 -14.01 -4.23
CA ARG A 33 4.75 -14.09 -5.14
C ARG A 33 3.60 -13.13 -4.78
N GLY A 34 3.43 -12.81 -3.50
CA GLY A 34 2.42 -11.85 -3.00
C GLY A 34 2.92 -10.41 -2.85
N CYS A 35 4.17 -10.12 -3.21
CA CYS A 35 4.77 -8.79 -3.10
C CYS A 35 4.46 -7.95 -4.37
N PRO A 36 4.40 -6.61 -4.27
CA PRO A 36 4.24 -5.72 -5.42
C PRO A 36 5.35 -5.93 -6.47
N PRO A 37 5.10 -5.65 -7.77
CA PRO A 37 6.13 -5.77 -8.80
C PRO A 37 7.30 -4.80 -8.55
N VAL A 38 8.54 -5.28 -8.75
CA VAL A 38 9.74 -4.44 -8.70
C VAL A 38 9.64 -3.33 -9.75
N ARG A 39 9.87 -2.07 -9.36
CA ARG A 39 9.84 -0.92 -10.27
C ARG A 39 11.09 -0.06 -10.12
N PHE A 40 11.50 0.58 -11.20
CA PHE A 40 12.48 1.65 -11.18
C PHE A 40 11.78 2.98 -10.91
N TYR A 41 12.37 3.79 -10.03
CA TYR A 41 11.85 5.09 -9.65
C TYR A 41 12.76 6.21 -10.15
N ASP A 42 12.14 7.27 -10.65
CA ASP A 42 12.76 8.49 -11.11
C ASP A 42 12.34 9.60 -10.14
N PRO A 43 13.28 10.34 -9.51
CA PRO A 43 12.95 11.41 -8.59
C PRO A 43 11.96 12.43 -9.16
N ALA A 44 12.03 12.73 -10.47
CA ALA A 44 11.14 13.68 -11.12
C ALA A 44 9.72 13.12 -11.37
N LYS A 45 9.51 11.80 -11.19
CA LYS A 45 8.24 11.11 -11.43
C LYS A 45 7.77 10.28 -10.22
N LEU A 46 8.42 10.46 -9.08
CA LEU A 46 8.30 9.56 -7.93
C LEU A 46 6.85 9.40 -7.48
N ASP A 47 6.14 10.51 -7.25
CA ASP A 47 4.74 10.48 -6.79
C ASP A 47 3.84 9.66 -7.72
N ARG A 48 3.93 9.92 -9.03
CA ARG A 48 3.16 9.20 -10.03
C ARG A 48 3.50 7.71 -10.04
N GLN A 49 4.77 7.36 -9.87
CA GLN A 49 5.21 5.96 -9.87
C GLN A 49 4.77 5.23 -8.59
N LEU A 50 4.77 5.91 -7.44
CA LEU A 50 4.23 5.39 -6.18
C LEU A 50 2.71 5.18 -6.27
N ASP A 51 1.97 6.09 -6.91
CA ASP A 51 0.53 5.90 -7.15
C ASP A 51 0.26 4.72 -8.09
N LEU A 52 1.07 4.55 -9.14
CA LEU A 52 0.96 3.41 -10.05
C LEU A 52 1.26 2.07 -9.35
N ALA A 53 2.25 2.05 -8.44
CA ALA A 53 2.56 0.88 -7.63
C ALA A 53 1.39 0.53 -6.70
N SER A 54 0.88 1.54 -5.99
CA SER A 54 -0.27 1.41 -5.07
C SER A 54 -1.51 0.89 -5.79
N LYS A 55 -1.89 1.54 -6.91
CA LYS A 55 -3.03 1.13 -7.74
C LYS A 55 -2.85 -0.30 -8.28
N GLY A 56 -1.65 -0.63 -8.75
CA GLY A 56 -1.33 -1.96 -9.25
C GLY A 56 -1.53 -3.05 -8.20
N TYR A 57 -1.00 -2.83 -6.99
CA TYR A 57 -1.13 -3.77 -5.88
C TYR A 57 -2.59 -3.93 -5.45
N ILE A 58 -3.26 -2.81 -5.13
CA ILE A 58 -4.65 -2.78 -4.65
C ILE A 58 -5.58 -3.49 -5.64
N LYS A 59 -5.45 -3.23 -6.94
CA LYS A 59 -6.26 -3.88 -7.99
C LYS A 59 -6.09 -5.40 -8.02
N THR A 60 -4.96 -5.93 -7.56
CA THR A 60 -4.67 -7.37 -7.56
C THR A 60 -4.97 -8.06 -6.24
N THR A 61 -5.04 -7.33 -5.12
CA THR A 61 -5.14 -7.92 -3.78
C THR A 61 -6.39 -7.54 -3.00
N VAL A 62 -7.17 -6.57 -3.47
CA VAL A 62 -8.43 -6.17 -2.82
C VAL A 62 -9.60 -6.79 -3.58
N GLU A 63 -10.46 -7.48 -2.82
CA GLU A 63 -11.64 -8.17 -3.32
C GLU A 63 -12.87 -7.67 -2.58
N VAL A 64 -14.00 -7.58 -3.29
CA VAL A 64 -15.28 -7.17 -2.71
C VAL A 64 -16.32 -8.19 -3.06
N SER A 65 -16.93 -8.78 -2.03
CA SER A 65 -18.12 -9.60 -2.16
C SER A 65 -19.31 -8.93 -1.48
N TYR A 66 -20.52 -9.33 -1.84
CA TYR A 66 -21.75 -8.83 -1.24
C TYR A 66 -22.51 -9.99 -0.62
N ALA A 67 -23.02 -9.81 0.60
CA ALA A 67 -23.84 -10.84 1.24
C ALA A 67 -25.22 -10.93 0.57
N GLY A 68 -25.44 -11.93 -0.29
CA GLY A 68 -26.73 -12.23 -0.93
C GLY A 68 -26.66 -13.29 -2.03
N SER A 69 -27.75 -14.03 -2.26
CA SER A 69 -27.83 -15.08 -3.30
C SER A 69 -27.86 -14.47 -4.70
N SER A 70 -26.90 -14.87 -5.55
CA SER A 70 -26.81 -14.67 -7.01
C SER A 70 -26.90 -13.22 -7.52
N GLY A 71 -25.75 -12.64 -7.88
CA GLY A 71 -25.60 -11.64 -8.95
C GLY A 71 -26.17 -10.24 -8.71
N VAL A 72 -26.80 -9.98 -7.56
CA VAL A 72 -27.33 -8.65 -7.23
C VAL A 72 -26.52 -8.05 -6.10
N ARG A 73 -25.91 -6.88 -6.33
CA ARG A 73 -25.23 -6.05 -5.31
C ARG A 73 -26.25 -5.50 -4.30
N ARG A 74 -26.78 -6.37 -3.45
CA ARG A 74 -27.73 -6.08 -2.38
C ARG A 74 -27.21 -6.69 -1.09
N GLY A 75 -26.94 -5.85 -0.10
CA GLY A 75 -26.41 -6.26 1.20
C GLY A 75 -25.09 -5.55 1.56
N PRO A 76 -24.58 -5.77 2.79
CA PRO A 76 -23.28 -5.24 3.19
C PRO A 76 -22.17 -5.80 2.30
N ALA A 77 -21.26 -4.92 1.90
CA ALA A 77 -20.04 -5.30 1.19
C ALA A 77 -19.03 -5.88 2.19
N LEU A 78 -18.48 -7.04 1.87
CA LEU A 78 -17.33 -7.62 2.54
C LEU A 78 -16.09 -7.28 1.70
N VAL A 79 -15.14 -6.55 2.30
CA VAL A 79 -13.90 -6.17 1.64
C VAL A 79 -12.76 -7.00 2.21
N THR A 80 -12.15 -7.83 1.37
CA THR A 80 -10.96 -8.61 1.73
C THR A 80 -9.72 -7.88 1.24
N VAL A 81 -8.72 -7.72 2.12
CA VAL A 81 -7.47 -7.01 1.83
C VAL A 81 -6.27 -7.86 2.23
N SER A 82 -5.11 -7.54 1.65
CA SER A 82 -3.84 -8.14 2.06
C SER A 82 -3.52 -7.89 3.53
N LYS A 83 -2.88 -8.86 4.20
CA LYS A 83 -2.32 -8.71 5.57
C LYS A 83 -1.33 -7.56 5.69
N LEU A 84 -0.80 -7.03 4.59
CA LEU A 84 0.01 -5.82 4.58
C LEU A 84 -0.67 -4.66 5.32
N PHE A 85 -1.99 -4.51 5.18
CA PHE A 85 -2.75 -3.47 5.87
C PHE A 85 -2.91 -3.73 7.38
N ASP A 86 -2.70 -4.95 7.85
CA ASP A 86 -2.66 -5.28 9.27
C ASP A 86 -1.27 -5.00 9.86
N PHE A 87 -0.21 -5.41 9.15
CA PHE A 87 1.18 -5.20 9.59
C PHE A 87 1.55 -3.71 9.71
N TYR A 88 1.04 -2.88 8.80
CA TYR A 88 1.37 -1.45 8.73
C TYR A 88 0.12 -0.57 8.90
N LYS A 89 -0.85 -1.05 9.69
CA LYS A 89 -2.17 -0.43 9.88
C LYS A 89 -2.09 1.08 10.11
N VAL A 90 -1.22 1.48 11.04
CA VAL A 90 -1.04 2.87 11.50
C VAL A 90 -0.56 3.83 10.41
N ASP A 91 0.05 3.31 9.35
CA ASP A 91 0.51 4.13 8.23
C ASP A 91 -0.67 4.49 7.31
N PHE A 92 -1.67 3.60 7.18
CA PHE A 92 -2.83 3.81 6.32
C PHE A 92 -3.99 4.56 6.98
N GLY A 93 -4.14 4.43 8.30
CA GLY A 93 -5.19 5.08 9.07
C GLY A 93 -5.31 4.56 10.50
N SER A 94 -6.03 5.32 11.33
CA SER A 94 -6.29 4.99 12.74
C SER A 94 -7.50 4.08 12.95
N SER A 95 -8.31 3.88 11.91
CA SER A 95 -9.50 3.03 11.93
C SER A 95 -9.69 2.28 10.62
N ASP A 96 -10.46 1.20 10.64
CA ASP A 96 -10.78 0.43 9.44
C ASP A 96 -11.48 1.30 8.38
N LEU A 97 -12.27 2.30 8.81
CA LEU A 97 -12.91 3.25 7.92
C LEU A 97 -11.89 4.12 7.18
N GLU A 98 -10.87 4.65 7.88
CA GLU A 98 -9.82 5.46 7.26
C GLU A 98 -8.98 4.64 6.28
N ILE A 99 -8.69 3.37 6.62
CA ILE A 99 -7.97 2.45 5.73
C ILE A 99 -8.81 2.16 4.48
N LEU A 100 -10.09 1.88 4.63
CA LEU A 100 -10.99 1.67 3.48
C LEU A 100 -11.09 2.93 2.61
N GLN A 101 -11.19 4.11 3.21
CA GLN A 101 -11.15 5.38 2.48
C GLN A 101 -9.83 5.56 1.72
N TRP A 102 -8.70 5.19 2.33
CA TRP A 102 -7.39 5.23 1.70
C TRP A 102 -7.32 4.29 0.49
N ILE A 103 -7.80 3.04 0.65
CA ILE A 103 -7.87 2.04 -0.43
C ILE A 103 -8.75 2.54 -1.58
N CYS A 104 -9.91 3.12 -1.27
CA CYS A 104 -10.86 3.63 -2.26
C CYS A 104 -10.30 4.73 -3.16
N LYS A 105 -9.22 5.43 -2.77
CA LYS A 105 -8.52 6.38 -3.65
C LYS A 105 -7.92 5.72 -4.89
N TYR A 106 -7.66 4.41 -4.81
CA TYR A 106 -6.97 3.62 -5.82
C TYR A 106 -7.86 2.56 -6.48
N THR A 107 -9.16 2.52 -6.16
CA THR A 107 -10.13 1.65 -6.81
C THR A 107 -10.93 2.45 -7.84
N ASP A 108 -10.98 1.98 -9.08
CA ASP A 108 -11.70 2.68 -10.17
C ASP A 108 -13.24 2.44 -10.09
N GLY A 109 -13.78 2.16 -8.90
CA GLY A 109 -15.17 1.71 -8.73
C GLY A 109 -15.48 0.31 -9.27
N GLN A 110 -14.49 -0.37 -9.86
CA GLN A 110 -14.58 -1.75 -10.33
C GLN A 110 -13.60 -2.62 -9.55
N MET A 111 -14.11 -3.22 -8.48
CA MET A 111 -13.40 -4.26 -7.73
C MET A 111 -13.75 -5.62 -8.35
N LYS A 112 -12.81 -6.58 -8.32
CA LYS A 112 -13.07 -7.93 -8.82
C LYS A 112 -14.19 -8.56 -7.98
N GLU A 113 -15.16 -9.12 -8.69
CA GLU A 113 -16.25 -9.93 -8.15
C GLU A 113 -15.84 -11.39 -8.29
N GLU A 114 -16.10 -12.19 -7.26
CA GLU A 114 -16.09 -13.65 -7.31
C GLU A 114 -17.52 -14.17 -7.15
#